data_AF-A0A8I0LHJ2-F1
#
_entry.id   AF-A0A8I0LHJ2-F1
#
_cell.length_a   1.000
_cell.length_b   1.000
_cell.length_c   1.000
_cell.angle_alpha   90.00
_cell.angle_beta   90.00
_cell.angle_gamma   90.00
#
_symmetry.space_group_name_H-M   'P 1'
#
loop_
_entity.id
_entity.type
_entity.pdbx_description
1 polymer ?
#
loop_
_entity_poly.entity_id
_entity_poly.type
_entity_poly.pdbx_seq_one_letter_code
_entity_poly.pdbx_strand_id
1 'polypeptide(L)'
;MALIVAGIIHPILPEYRWVLIHLFTLGAITNSIVVWSQHFTEKFLHHRIPDEKRPWQLRKVWVLNAGVIITILGQLLTDVWDRHWVITSIGAGIVSGALVWHAFSLAGQFLAAKRGQPYAPAVVAYVASACCLPLGALAGGFLAAELPGTWQERVLLAHTVANILGFLGFAALGSLSVLYAAVWRTRLPFDVTRYSVGLMIIALPVILGGALSDNGYVAAGGLGLYAVAWVVPMGAWGRASISVLAEPRDRVGFSASAVGTAPLWLLGALVYLIAEAIAHHGELFQISLPTTAVLIGFGAQLLIGVMSHLLPSTIGGGPAAVRTGTYELGRAGLFRWTLLNGGLAIWLLTDNSWLRVVASLLSIGALVVFVPLMRSAVKAQRGVLMKKRDPVEPLTTPRYNQVTAGIAVLALVLAAFGGLGTTGGGEVAPVTDGDVHAVTIDAGNMVFAPDVIEVPAGKSLEVTLVNTDDMVHDLKFANGAQTGRVAPGEEVTITVGPITAEMEGWCTIAGHRAQGMDLMVVAGS
;
A
#
# COMPACT_ATOMS: atom_id res chain seq x y z
N MET A 1 -8.09 13.27 -8.81
CA MET A 1 -8.42 13.23 -10.25
C MET A 1 -7.23 12.73 -11.04
N ALA A 2 -6.03 13.32 -10.89
CA ALA A 2 -4.80 12.84 -11.52
C ALA A 2 -4.56 11.32 -11.40
N LEU A 3 -4.69 10.75 -10.20
CA LEU A 3 -4.55 9.29 -9.98
C LEU A 3 -5.51 8.44 -10.84
N ILE A 4 -6.76 8.87 -11.01
CA ILE A 4 -7.76 8.14 -11.81
C ILE A 4 -7.41 8.24 -13.29
N VAL A 5 -7.04 9.44 -13.75
CA VAL A 5 -6.61 9.66 -15.13
C VAL A 5 -5.38 8.81 -15.44
N ALA A 6 -4.35 8.85 -14.59
CA ALA A 6 -3.16 8.03 -14.71
C ALA A 6 -3.48 6.53 -14.74
N GLY A 7 -4.45 6.06 -13.96
CA GLY A 7 -4.90 4.67 -13.99
C GLY A 7 -5.55 4.28 -15.32
N ILE A 8 -6.27 5.19 -15.97
CA ILE A 8 -6.90 4.96 -17.28
C ILE A 8 -5.85 4.93 -18.39
N ILE A 9 -4.87 5.85 -18.35
CA ILE A 9 -3.81 5.96 -19.36
C ILE A 9 -2.55 5.17 -19.00
N HIS A 10 -2.59 4.29 -18.01
CA HIS A 10 -1.41 3.58 -17.52
C HIS A 10 -0.63 2.79 -18.60
N PRO A 11 -1.23 2.25 -19.68
CA PRO A 11 -0.46 1.52 -20.70
C PRO A 11 0.51 2.39 -21.48
N ILE A 12 0.34 3.71 -21.46
CA ILE A 12 1.21 4.67 -22.16
C ILE A 12 2.09 5.48 -21.19
N LEU A 13 2.05 5.18 -19.89
CA LEU A 13 2.87 5.86 -18.90
C LEU A 13 4.17 5.08 -18.68
N PRO A 14 5.35 5.74 -18.77
CA PRO A 14 6.59 5.12 -18.35
C PRO A 14 6.50 4.79 -16.87
N GLU A 15 7.01 3.63 -16.49
CA GLU A 15 7.01 3.15 -15.09
C GLU A 15 5.65 3.32 -14.39
N TYR A 16 4.55 2.99 -15.07
CA TYR A 16 3.19 3.30 -14.60
C TYR A 16 2.91 2.82 -13.17
N ARG A 17 3.51 1.70 -12.73
CA ARG A 17 3.39 1.18 -11.37
C ARG A 17 3.96 2.18 -10.37
N TRP A 18 5.15 2.68 -10.62
CA TRP A 18 5.79 3.71 -9.80
C TRP A 18 4.93 4.98 -9.76
N VAL A 19 4.43 5.43 -10.93
CA VAL A 19 3.63 6.66 -11.05
C VAL A 19 2.34 6.55 -10.26
N LEU A 20 1.62 5.43 -10.37
CA LEU A 20 0.37 5.20 -9.63
C LEU A 20 0.60 5.13 -8.12
N ILE A 21 1.65 4.44 -7.69
CA ILE A 21 2.03 4.34 -6.27
C ILE A 21 2.33 5.74 -5.72
N HIS A 22 3.12 6.55 -6.42
CA HIS A 22 3.53 7.87 -5.93
C HIS A 22 2.43 8.92 -6.05
N LEU A 23 1.61 8.90 -7.10
CA LEU A 23 0.42 9.76 -7.19
C LEU A 23 -0.57 9.46 -6.06
N PHE A 24 -0.69 8.19 -5.65
CA PHE A 24 -1.53 7.83 -4.52
C PHE A 24 -0.88 8.21 -3.19
N THR A 25 0.35 7.79 -2.94
CA THR A 25 1.04 8.00 -1.65
C THR A 25 1.41 9.46 -1.42
N LEU A 26 2.12 10.11 -2.34
CA LEU A 26 2.47 11.53 -2.23
C LEU A 26 1.27 12.46 -2.49
N GLY A 27 0.44 12.12 -3.47
CA GLY A 27 -0.70 12.95 -3.84
C GLY A 27 -1.85 12.87 -2.83
N ALA A 28 -2.40 11.68 -2.58
CA ALA A 28 -3.58 11.52 -1.73
C ALA A 28 -3.23 11.33 -0.25
N ILE A 29 -2.34 10.39 0.09
CA ILE A 29 -2.01 10.07 1.49
C ILE A 29 -1.25 11.23 2.14
N THR A 30 -0.14 11.71 1.55
CA THR A 30 0.71 12.73 2.19
C THR A 30 -0.04 14.04 2.39
N ASN A 31 -0.81 14.51 1.40
CA ASN A 31 -1.66 15.69 1.58
C ASN A 31 -2.70 15.49 2.69
N SER A 32 -3.34 14.31 2.75
CA SER A 32 -4.29 14.01 3.81
C SER A 32 -3.62 14.02 5.19
N ILE A 33 -2.47 13.37 5.34
CA ILE A 33 -1.72 13.35 6.60
C ILE A 33 -1.37 14.77 7.01
N VAL A 34 -0.78 15.58 6.13
CA VAL A 34 -0.35 16.96 6.46
C VAL A 34 -1.52 17.86 6.87
N VAL A 35 -2.67 17.76 6.19
CA VAL A 35 -3.85 18.57 6.52
C VAL A 35 -4.47 18.11 7.83
N TRP A 36 -4.68 16.80 7.99
CA TRP A 36 -5.42 16.26 9.13
C TRP A 36 -4.59 16.20 10.40
N SER A 37 -3.29 15.92 10.32
CA SER A 37 -2.39 15.95 11.50
C SER A 37 -2.36 17.35 12.12
N GLN A 38 -2.34 18.41 11.30
CA GLN A 38 -2.40 19.79 11.78
C GLN A 38 -3.76 20.09 12.43
N HIS A 39 -4.86 19.73 11.76
CA HIS A 39 -6.20 19.90 12.31
C HIS A 39 -6.37 19.17 13.67
N PHE A 40 -5.90 17.93 13.76
CA PHE A 40 -5.99 17.14 14.97
C PHE A 40 -5.06 17.63 16.06
N THR A 41 -3.84 18.08 15.73
CA THR A 41 -2.93 18.67 16.71
C THR A 41 -3.58 19.84 17.43
N GLU A 42 -4.22 20.77 16.71
CA GLU A 42 -4.91 21.90 17.32
C GLU A 42 -6.08 21.46 18.21
N LYS A 43 -6.83 20.44 17.77
CA LYS A 43 -7.98 19.92 18.51
C LYS A 43 -7.57 19.14 19.76
N PHE A 44 -6.55 18.29 19.65
CA PHE A 44 -6.06 17.38 20.70
C PHE A 44 -5.28 18.11 21.79
N LEU A 45 -4.54 19.15 21.41
CA LEU A 45 -3.81 19.99 22.37
C LEU A 45 -4.66 21.16 22.91
N HIS A 46 -5.88 21.34 22.39
CA HIS A 46 -6.72 22.52 22.65
C HIS A 46 -5.98 23.84 22.41
N HIS A 47 -5.10 23.85 21.41
CA HIS A 47 -4.22 24.96 21.09
C HIS A 47 -4.39 25.33 19.62
N ARG A 48 -5.23 26.34 19.35
CA ARG A 48 -5.45 26.81 17.98
C ARG A 48 -4.31 27.69 17.51
N ILE A 49 -3.92 27.51 16.26
CA ILE A 49 -2.96 28.41 15.61
C ILE A 49 -3.64 29.78 15.37
N PRO A 50 -2.96 30.91 15.68
CA PRO A 50 -3.43 32.25 15.34
C PRO A 50 -3.68 32.43 13.84
N ASP A 51 -4.67 33.24 13.47
CA ASP A 51 -5.09 33.39 12.07
C ASP A 51 -3.97 33.94 11.17
N GLU A 52 -3.07 34.76 11.71
CA GLU A 52 -1.88 35.28 11.03
C GLU A 52 -0.93 34.19 10.50
N LYS A 53 -0.93 33.01 11.15
CA LYS A 53 -0.08 31.87 10.75
C LYS A 53 -0.78 30.91 9.78
N ARG A 54 -2.07 31.11 9.47
CA ARG A 54 -2.82 30.26 8.52
C ARG A 54 -2.29 30.31 7.08
N PRO A 55 -1.91 31.49 6.52
CA PRO A 55 -1.34 31.54 5.17
C PRO A 55 -0.06 30.72 5.04
N TRP A 56 0.77 30.67 6.09
CA TRP A 56 1.98 29.86 6.13
C TRP A 56 1.69 28.36 6.14
N GLN A 57 0.63 27.91 6.83
CA GLN A 57 0.17 26.52 6.77
C GLN A 57 -0.29 26.15 5.34
N LEU A 58 -0.98 27.04 4.64
CA LEU A 58 -1.38 26.82 3.25
C LEU A 58 -0.16 26.78 2.32
N ARG A 59 0.78 27.72 2.46
CA ARG A 59 2.04 27.75 1.68
C ARG A 59 2.80 26.44 1.78
N LYS A 60 2.87 25.83 2.95
CA LYS A 60 3.50 24.52 3.15
C LYS A 60 2.87 23.42 2.28
N VAL A 61 1.54 23.41 2.16
CA VAL A 61 0.82 22.46 1.27
C VAL A 61 1.12 22.76 -0.20
N TRP A 62 1.21 24.03 -0.60
CA TRP A 62 1.60 24.40 -1.95
C TRP A 62 3.04 23.97 -2.29
N VAL A 63 3.99 24.21 -1.39
CA VAL A 63 5.40 23.79 -1.54
C VAL A 63 5.49 22.28 -1.64
N LEU A 64 4.78 21.55 -0.77
CA LEU A 64 4.69 20.09 -0.85
C LEU A 64 4.22 19.63 -2.23
N ASN A 65 3.08 20.15 -2.71
CA ASN A 65 2.54 19.73 -4.00
C ASN A 65 3.43 20.13 -5.18
N ALA A 66 4.13 21.26 -5.12
CA ALA A 66 5.14 21.61 -6.11
C ALA A 66 6.28 20.58 -6.14
N GLY A 67 6.80 20.19 -4.97
CA GLY A 67 7.80 19.12 -4.85
C GLY A 67 7.30 17.78 -5.41
N VAL A 68 6.05 17.40 -5.12
CA VAL A 68 5.44 16.18 -5.67
C VAL A 68 5.36 16.24 -7.20
N ILE A 69 4.88 17.35 -7.76
CA ILE A 69 4.79 17.52 -9.22
C ILE A 69 6.17 17.42 -9.87
N ILE A 70 7.18 18.07 -9.29
CA ILE A 70 8.57 18.01 -9.78
C ILE A 70 9.10 16.56 -9.71
N THR A 71 8.83 15.85 -8.62
CA THR A 71 9.24 14.44 -8.45
C THR A 71 8.63 13.54 -9.54
N ILE A 72 7.32 13.67 -9.77
CA ILE A 72 6.62 12.90 -10.80
C ILE A 72 7.12 13.28 -12.20
N LEU A 73 7.34 14.57 -12.47
CA LEU A 73 7.84 15.04 -13.75
C LEU A 73 9.23 14.46 -14.05
N GLY A 74 10.11 14.41 -13.05
CA GLY A 74 11.40 13.75 -13.18
C GLY A 74 11.26 12.30 -13.63
N GLN A 75 10.40 11.51 -12.99
CA GLN A 75 10.22 10.11 -13.39
C GLN A 75 9.56 9.94 -14.77
N LEU A 76 8.66 10.84 -15.17
CA LEU A 76 8.04 10.77 -16.49
C LEU A 76 9.03 11.09 -17.63
N LEU A 77 10.23 11.57 -17.30
CA LEU A 77 11.28 11.89 -18.27
C LEU A 77 12.36 10.81 -18.38
N THR A 78 12.20 9.65 -17.73
CA THR A 78 13.19 8.55 -17.76
C THR A 78 13.58 8.16 -19.20
N ASP A 79 12.61 7.98 -20.09
CA ASP A 79 12.88 7.57 -21.49
C ASP A 79 13.37 8.71 -22.39
N VAL A 80 13.37 9.96 -21.89
CA VAL A 80 13.64 11.17 -22.69
C VAL A 80 14.95 11.83 -22.29
N TRP A 81 15.37 11.70 -21.03
CA TRP A 81 16.54 12.39 -20.51
C TRP A 81 17.29 11.58 -19.45
N ASP A 82 18.52 11.15 -19.76
CA ASP A 82 19.37 10.34 -18.88
C ASP A 82 19.59 10.95 -17.48
N ARG A 83 19.53 12.29 -17.34
CA ARG A 83 19.68 12.99 -16.06
C ARG A 83 18.36 13.31 -15.37
N HIS A 84 17.28 12.62 -15.73
CA HIS A 84 15.95 12.79 -15.14
C HIS A 84 15.96 12.69 -13.61
N TRP A 85 16.86 11.86 -13.06
CA TRP A 85 17.06 11.65 -11.62
C TRP A 85 17.37 12.94 -10.84
N VAL A 86 17.97 13.95 -11.49
CA VAL A 86 18.24 15.26 -10.88
C VAL A 86 16.93 15.98 -10.58
N ILE A 87 15.97 15.97 -11.52
CA ILE A 87 14.64 16.56 -11.30
C ILE A 87 13.93 15.79 -10.18
N THR A 88 13.93 14.46 -10.24
CA THR A 88 13.31 13.61 -9.22
C THR A 88 13.87 13.92 -7.83
N SER A 89 15.19 14.05 -7.72
CA SER A 89 15.91 14.38 -6.47
C SER A 89 15.58 15.78 -5.96
N ILE A 90 15.49 16.79 -6.84
CA ILE A 90 15.08 18.15 -6.47
C ILE A 90 13.66 18.13 -5.90
N GLY A 91 12.73 17.44 -6.59
CA GLY A 91 11.35 17.27 -6.14
C GLY A 91 11.28 16.60 -4.75
N ALA A 92 12.01 15.51 -4.58
CA ALA A 92 12.12 14.79 -3.30
C ALA A 92 12.72 15.66 -2.19
N GLY A 93 13.71 16.50 -2.50
CA GLY A 93 14.28 17.48 -1.57
C GLY A 93 13.27 18.54 -1.12
N ILE A 94 12.45 19.05 -2.04
CA ILE A 94 11.37 20.00 -1.73
C ILE A 94 10.30 19.35 -0.85
N VAL A 95 9.88 18.12 -1.17
CA VAL A 95 8.95 17.32 -0.34
C VAL A 95 9.52 17.13 1.07
N SER A 96 10.80 16.77 1.17
CA SER A 96 11.51 16.59 2.45
C SER A 96 11.51 17.88 3.27
N GLY A 97 11.88 19.01 2.66
CA GLY A 97 11.87 20.32 3.32
C GLY A 97 10.48 20.72 3.83
N ALA A 98 9.42 20.47 3.05
CA ALA A 98 8.05 20.74 3.47
C ALA A 98 7.62 19.90 4.69
N LEU A 99 8.05 18.64 4.77
CA LEU A 99 7.73 17.76 5.90
C LEU A 99 8.59 18.02 7.13
N VAL A 100 9.85 18.42 6.97
CA VAL A 100 10.68 18.92 8.07
C VAL A 100 10.02 20.17 8.68
N TRP A 101 9.58 21.11 7.84
CA TRP A 101 8.81 22.27 8.31
C TRP A 101 7.52 21.83 9.02
N HIS A 102 6.81 20.84 8.48
CA HIS A 102 5.61 20.30 9.12
C HIS A 102 5.92 19.70 10.51
N ALA A 103 6.97 18.89 10.64
CA ALA A 103 7.40 18.27 11.88
C ALA A 103 7.73 19.32 12.96
N PHE A 104 8.54 20.34 12.62
CA PHE A 104 8.85 21.44 13.55
C PHE A 104 7.61 22.23 13.96
N SER A 105 6.68 22.46 13.03
CA SER A 105 5.42 23.14 13.33
C SER A 105 4.54 22.37 14.33
N LEU A 106 4.47 21.04 14.21
CA LEU A 106 3.72 20.19 15.15
C LEU A 106 4.45 20.07 16.49
N ALA A 107 5.77 19.86 16.47
CA ALA A 107 6.60 19.78 17.66
C ALA A 107 6.56 21.07 18.47
N GLY A 108 6.63 22.24 17.81
CA GLY A 108 6.48 23.52 18.48
C GLY A 108 5.13 23.70 19.18
N GLN A 109 4.04 23.27 18.54
CA GLN A 109 2.70 23.28 19.18
C GLN A 109 2.63 22.31 20.36
N PHE A 110 3.21 21.12 20.22
CA PHE A 110 3.29 20.13 21.30
C PHE A 110 4.04 20.66 22.52
N LEU A 111 5.21 21.28 22.30
CA LEU A 111 6.05 21.85 23.36
C LEU A 111 5.40 23.07 24.04
N ALA A 112 4.63 23.86 23.29
CA ALA A 112 3.91 25.02 23.82
C ALA A 112 2.60 24.65 24.54
N ALA A 113 2.07 23.45 24.31
CA ALA A 113 0.82 23.01 24.93
C ALA A 113 1.00 22.67 26.41
N LYS A 114 -0.10 22.74 27.17
CA LYS A 114 -0.11 22.33 28.59
C LYS A 114 0.31 20.86 28.70
N ARG A 115 1.13 20.53 29.69
CA ARG A 115 1.54 19.14 29.96
C ARG A 115 0.34 18.30 30.40
N GLY A 116 0.38 17.01 30.08
CA GLY A 116 -0.64 16.03 30.51
C GLY A 116 -1.91 15.98 29.65
N GLN A 117 -1.92 16.57 28.45
CA GLN A 117 -3.05 16.45 27.53
C GLN A 117 -3.31 14.98 27.17
N PRO A 118 -4.56 14.46 27.26
CA PRO A 118 -4.87 13.04 27.07
C PRO A 118 -4.41 12.49 25.71
N TYR A 119 -4.52 13.29 24.65
CA TYR A 119 -4.21 12.88 23.28
C TYR A 119 -2.83 13.35 22.79
N ALA A 120 -1.99 13.80 23.72
CA ALA A 120 -0.60 14.19 23.43
C ALA A 120 0.21 13.09 22.70
N PRO A 121 0.08 11.78 23.02
CA PRO A 121 0.82 10.73 22.31
C PRO A 121 0.48 10.63 20.81
N ALA A 122 -0.76 10.93 20.43
CA ALA A 122 -1.16 10.95 19.02
C ALA A 122 -0.41 12.06 18.24
N VAL A 123 -0.17 13.21 18.89
CA VAL A 123 0.62 14.30 18.29
C VAL A 123 2.09 13.90 18.14
N VAL A 124 2.66 13.20 19.12
CA VAL A 124 4.02 12.66 19.00
C VAL A 124 4.13 11.71 17.80
N ALA A 125 3.10 10.88 17.57
CA ALA A 125 3.04 10.04 16.38
C ALA A 125 3.03 10.86 15.08
N TYR A 126 2.28 11.98 15.02
CA TYR A 126 2.30 12.86 13.85
C TYR A 126 3.66 13.53 13.61
N VAL A 127 4.35 13.93 14.67
CA VAL A 127 5.72 14.46 14.57
C VAL A 127 6.66 13.38 14.05
N ALA A 128 6.63 12.17 14.63
CA ALA A 128 7.47 11.05 14.21
C ALA A 128 7.20 10.66 12.75
N SER A 129 5.93 10.57 12.35
CA SER A 129 5.50 10.39 10.97
C SER A 129 6.16 11.42 10.05
N ALA A 130 6.01 12.70 10.35
CA ALA A 130 6.56 13.78 9.54
C ALA A 130 8.10 13.76 9.43
N CYS A 131 8.80 13.24 10.45
CA CYS A 131 10.25 13.04 10.40
C CYS A 131 10.68 11.83 9.54
N CYS A 132 9.80 10.85 9.32
CA CYS A 132 10.12 9.65 8.53
C CYS A 132 10.05 9.90 7.02
N LEU A 133 9.14 10.76 6.54
CA LEU A 133 9.01 11.02 5.09
C LEU A 133 10.29 11.61 4.48
N PRO A 134 11.01 12.58 5.10
CA PRO A 134 12.29 13.04 4.58
C PRO A 134 13.32 11.92 4.35
N LEU A 135 13.40 10.95 5.27
CA LEU A 135 14.31 9.81 5.12
C LEU A 135 13.92 8.97 3.90
N GLY A 136 12.64 8.64 3.75
CA GLY A 136 12.14 7.88 2.62
C GLY A 136 12.24 8.66 1.30
N ALA A 137 11.90 9.95 1.28
CA ALA A 137 11.95 10.79 0.09
C ALA A 137 13.38 10.96 -0.42
N LEU A 138 14.36 11.24 0.45
CA LEU A 138 15.76 11.32 0.07
C LEU A 138 16.30 9.98 -0.47
N ALA A 139 15.97 8.87 0.20
CA ALA A 139 16.27 7.53 -0.32
C ALA A 139 15.65 7.32 -1.71
N GLY A 140 14.41 7.75 -1.93
CA GLY A 140 13.73 7.70 -3.22
C GLY A 140 14.40 8.55 -4.30
N GLY A 141 14.93 9.72 -3.94
CA GLY A 141 15.73 10.54 -4.84
C GLY A 141 17.02 9.85 -5.28
N PHE A 142 17.73 9.21 -4.34
CA PHE A 142 18.93 8.42 -4.67
C PHE A 142 18.63 7.20 -5.54
N LEU A 143 17.52 6.50 -5.29
CA LEU A 143 17.10 5.35 -6.11
C LEU A 143 16.83 5.73 -7.57
N ALA A 144 16.44 6.99 -7.83
CA ALA A 144 16.23 7.47 -9.19
C ALA A 144 17.54 7.58 -9.98
N ALA A 145 18.70 7.67 -9.31
CA ALA A 145 20.02 7.75 -9.93
C ALA A 145 20.68 6.38 -10.15
N GLU A 146 19.99 5.29 -9.80
CA GLU A 146 20.47 3.90 -9.82
C GLU A 146 21.72 3.66 -8.95
N LEU A 147 21.56 2.83 -7.92
CA LEU A 147 22.64 2.52 -6.98
C LEU A 147 23.34 1.22 -7.37
N PRO A 148 24.68 1.15 -7.22
CA PRO A 148 25.44 -0.01 -7.66
C PRO A 148 25.18 -1.25 -6.81
N GLY A 149 25.15 -2.42 -7.46
CA GLY A 149 25.06 -3.73 -6.82
C GLY A 149 23.80 -3.89 -5.95
N THR A 150 23.95 -4.46 -4.76
CA THR A 150 22.80 -4.73 -3.87
C THR A 150 22.28 -3.50 -3.12
N TRP A 151 22.92 -2.32 -3.27
CA TRP A 151 22.46 -1.09 -2.62
C TRP A 151 21.11 -0.61 -3.16
N GLN A 152 20.81 -0.85 -4.43
CA GLN A 152 19.50 -0.50 -5.01
C GLN A 152 18.36 -1.16 -4.23
N GLU A 153 18.47 -2.45 -3.94
CA GLU A 153 17.45 -3.19 -3.21
C GLU A 153 17.38 -2.82 -1.72
N ARG A 154 18.54 -2.68 -1.07
CA ARG A 154 18.63 -2.30 0.35
C ARG A 154 18.02 -0.93 0.60
N VAL A 155 18.32 0.04 -0.25
CA VAL A 155 17.76 1.41 -0.16
C VAL A 155 16.30 1.43 -0.58
N LEU A 156 15.86 0.61 -1.54
CA LEU A 156 14.45 0.44 -1.88
C LEU A 156 13.63 -0.09 -0.71
N LEU A 157 14.16 -1.09 0.00
CA LEU A 157 13.54 -1.62 1.20
C LEU A 157 13.48 -0.57 2.31
N ALA A 158 14.59 0.13 2.58
CA ALA A 158 14.64 1.21 3.56
C ALA A 158 13.68 2.36 3.23
N HIS A 159 13.61 2.78 1.96
CA HIS A 159 12.65 3.75 1.43
C HIS A 159 11.21 3.30 1.73
N THR A 160 10.88 2.05 1.41
CA THR A 160 9.55 1.49 1.60
C THR A 160 9.19 1.44 3.09
N VAL A 161 10.10 0.96 3.95
CA VAL A 161 9.90 0.90 5.41
C VAL A 161 9.70 2.30 5.99
N ALA A 162 10.54 3.26 5.64
CA ALA A 162 10.45 4.64 6.14
C ALA A 162 9.14 5.31 5.74
N ASN A 163 8.65 5.09 4.53
CA ASN A 163 7.42 5.71 4.03
C ASN A 163 6.14 4.98 4.52
N ILE A 164 6.14 3.65 4.54
CA ILE A 164 4.95 2.88 4.88
C ILE A 164 4.83 2.67 6.39
N LEU A 165 5.86 2.15 7.05
CA LEU A 165 5.83 1.88 8.49
C LEU A 165 6.16 3.14 9.31
N GLY A 166 7.04 3.99 8.80
CA GLY A 166 7.31 5.30 9.40
C GLY A 166 6.20 6.30 9.11
N PHE A 167 6.22 6.92 7.93
CA PHE A 167 5.32 8.03 7.61
C PHE A 167 3.82 7.65 7.72
N LEU A 168 3.36 6.66 6.96
CA LEU A 168 1.95 6.25 7.00
C LEU A 168 1.58 5.58 8.34
N GLY A 169 2.40 4.65 8.82
CA GLY A 169 2.12 3.85 10.02
C GLY A 169 1.97 4.69 11.28
N PHE A 170 2.89 5.62 11.56
CA PHE A 170 2.76 6.52 12.73
C PHE A 170 1.52 7.42 12.62
N ALA A 171 1.26 8.00 11.44
CA ALA A 171 0.08 8.86 11.25
C ALA A 171 -1.23 8.07 11.41
N ALA A 172 -1.27 6.83 10.91
CA ALA A 172 -2.40 5.94 11.04
C ALA A 172 -2.66 5.55 12.50
N LEU A 173 -1.63 5.08 13.23
CA LEU A 173 -1.76 4.73 14.64
C LEU A 173 -2.21 5.93 15.49
N GLY A 174 -1.56 7.08 15.30
CA GLY A 174 -1.90 8.32 15.99
C GLY A 174 -3.36 8.74 15.73
N SER A 175 -3.82 8.65 14.49
CA SER A 175 -5.22 8.97 14.15
C SER A 175 -6.20 7.96 14.72
N LEU A 176 -5.92 6.66 14.61
CA LEU A 176 -6.81 5.60 15.07
C LEU A 176 -6.96 5.56 16.59
N SER A 177 -5.93 5.97 17.34
CA SER A 177 -6.01 6.05 18.80
C SER A 177 -7.22 6.87 19.30
N VAL A 178 -7.65 7.87 18.52
CA VAL A 178 -8.80 8.72 18.83
C VAL A 178 -9.98 8.44 17.90
N LEU A 179 -9.73 8.36 16.59
CA LEU A 179 -10.79 8.29 15.59
C LEU A 179 -11.49 6.94 15.57
N TYR A 180 -10.86 5.86 16.01
CA TYR A 180 -11.50 4.54 16.01
C TYR A 180 -12.81 4.57 16.82
N ALA A 181 -12.73 5.09 18.05
CA ALA A 181 -13.89 5.24 18.93
C ALA A 181 -14.95 6.19 18.36
N ALA A 182 -14.52 7.28 17.71
CA ALA A 182 -15.41 8.26 17.09
C ALA A 182 -16.18 7.66 15.90
N VAL A 183 -15.49 6.92 15.02
CA VAL A 183 -16.07 6.26 13.86
C VAL A 183 -17.06 5.17 14.29
N TRP A 184 -16.66 4.32 15.25
CA TRP A 184 -17.50 3.24 15.79
C TRP A 184 -18.57 3.71 16.78
N ARG A 185 -18.56 5.01 17.15
CA ARG A 185 -19.47 5.62 18.14
C ARG A 185 -19.51 4.82 19.44
N THR A 186 -18.33 4.54 19.98
CA THR A 186 -18.10 3.72 21.18
C THR A 186 -17.02 4.34 22.09
N ARG A 187 -16.72 3.70 23.23
CA ARG A 187 -15.62 4.07 24.12
C ARG A 187 -14.57 2.97 24.11
N LEU A 188 -13.29 3.35 24.15
CA LEU A 188 -12.21 2.38 24.30
C LEU A 188 -12.10 1.93 25.76
N PRO A 189 -11.86 0.63 26.03
CA PRO A 189 -11.73 0.12 27.39
C PRO A 189 -10.44 0.57 28.07
N PHE A 190 -9.39 0.89 27.30
CA PHE A 190 -8.09 1.36 27.79
C PHE A 190 -7.36 2.11 26.67
N ASP A 191 -6.38 2.95 27.05
CA ASP A 191 -5.51 3.68 26.12
C ASP A 191 -4.04 3.30 26.36
N VAL A 192 -3.40 2.82 25.30
CA VAL A 192 -2.01 2.33 25.26
C VAL A 192 -1.17 3.09 24.24
N THR A 193 -1.70 4.17 23.67
CA THR A 193 -1.11 4.90 22.53
C THR A 193 0.31 5.34 22.81
N ARG A 194 0.60 5.83 24.02
CA ARG A 194 1.97 6.23 24.43
C ARG A 194 2.99 5.10 24.30
N TYR A 195 2.60 3.87 24.66
CA TYR A 195 3.49 2.72 24.64
C TYR A 195 3.66 2.19 23.22
N SER A 196 2.57 2.13 22.44
CA SER A 196 2.63 1.76 21.02
C SER A 196 3.51 2.72 20.21
N VAL A 197 3.33 4.04 20.38
CA VAL A 197 4.15 5.03 19.69
C VAL A 197 5.61 4.92 20.11
N GLY A 198 5.88 4.78 21.42
CA GLY A 198 7.25 4.57 21.91
C GLY A 198 7.90 3.32 21.33
N LEU A 199 7.16 2.21 21.24
CA LEU A 199 7.64 0.97 20.67
C LEU A 199 7.90 1.09 19.16
N MET A 200 7.05 1.80 18.42
CA MET A 200 7.30 2.08 17.00
C MET A 200 8.55 2.95 16.78
N ILE A 201 8.82 3.92 17.67
CA ILE A 201 10.03 4.76 17.60
C ILE A 201 11.29 3.92 17.78
N ILE A 202 11.23 2.86 18.59
CA ILE A 202 12.35 1.93 18.80
C ILE A 202 12.43 0.91 17.65
N ALA A 203 11.29 0.37 17.21
CA ALA A 203 11.23 -0.67 16.19
C ALA A 203 11.70 -0.17 14.82
N LEU A 204 11.32 1.05 14.42
CA LEU A 204 11.61 1.55 13.08
C LEU A 204 13.12 1.63 12.75
N PRO A 205 14.00 2.18 13.62
CA PRO A 205 15.44 2.14 13.42
C PRO A 205 16.02 0.72 13.33
N VAL A 206 15.47 -0.25 14.09
CA VAL A 206 15.90 -1.64 14.02
C VAL A 206 15.57 -2.24 12.65
N ILE A 207 14.36 -2.00 12.13
CA ILE A 207 13.96 -2.46 10.79
C ILE A 207 14.85 -1.82 9.71
N LEU A 208 15.07 -0.51 9.78
CA LEU A 208 15.92 0.21 8.84
C LEU A 208 17.38 -0.27 8.90
N GLY A 209 17.90 -0.51 10.10
CA GLY A 209 19.23 -1.09 10.30
C GLY A 209 19.34 -2.48 9.68
N GLY A 210 18.35 -3.36 9.90
CA GLY A 210 18.28 -4.68 9.27
C GLY A 210 18.21 -4.60 7.74
N ALA A 211 17.39 -3.69 7.19
CA ALA A 211 17.27 -3.50 5.74
C ALA A 211 18.58 -3.00 5.10
N LEU A 212 19.23 -2.00 5.69
CA LEU A 212 20.46 -1.42 5.15
C LEU A 212 21.69 -2.33 5.33
N SER A 213 21.70 -3.14 6.40
CA SER A 213 22.75 -4.13 6.63
C SER A 213 22.47 -5.49 5.97
N ASP A 214 21.32 -5.64 5.29
CA ASP A 214 20.87 -6.90 4.68
C ASP A 214 20.84 -8.06 5.66
N ASN A 215 20.38 -7.76 6.88
CA ASN A 215 20.22 -8.72 7.95
C ASN A 215 18.74 -8.91 8.25
N GLY A 216 18.16 -9.94 7.64
CA GLY A 216 16.74 -10.27 7.74
C GLY A 216 16.30 -10.66 9.14
N TYR A 217 17.17 -11.22 9.98
CA TYR A 217 16.82 -11.51 11.38
C TYR A 217 16.65 -10.23 12.21
N VAL A 218 17.55 -9.25 12.01
CA VAL A 218 17.43 -7.93 12.66
C VAL A 218 16.16 -7.22 12.16
N ALA A 219 15.92 -7.24 10.84
CA ALA A 219 14.71 -6.68 10.25
C ALA A 219 13.44 -7.35 10.80
N ALA A 220 13.41 -8.69 10.86
CA ALA A 220 12.30 -9.48 11.39
C ALA A 220 12.05 -9.20 12.88
N GLY A 221 13.11 -9.07 13.68
CA GLY A 221 13.00 -8.66 15.09
C GLY A 221 12.36 -7.27 15.24
N GLY A 222 12.81 -6.31 14.44
CA GLY A 222 12.21 -4.98 14.36
C GLY A 222 10.74 -5.01 13.93
N LEU A 223 10.41 -5.79 12.89
CA LEU A 223 9.04 -5.99 12.41
C LEU A 223 8.15 -6.63 13.48
N GLY A 224 8.68 -7.57 14.27
CA GLY A 224 7.99 -8.18 15.40
C GLY A 224 7.65 -7.16 16.49
N LEU A 225 8.60 -6.30 16.88
CA LEU A 225 8.33 -5.20 17.81
C LEU A 225 7.28 -4.24 17.26
N TYR A 226 7.36 -3.92 15.97
CA TYR A 226 6.38 -3.06 15.31
C TYR A 226 4.98 -3.71 15.27
N ALA A 227 4.88 -5.02 15.02
CA ALA A 227 3.62 -5.75 15.05
C ALA A 227 3.00 -5.74 16.45
N VAL A 228 3.79 -5.94 17.51
CA VAL A 228 3.32 -5.81 18.91
C VAL A 228 2.75 -4.41 19.16
N ALA A 229 3.41 -3.36 18.66
CA ALA A 229 2.95 -1.98 18.83
C ALA A 229 1.54 -1.74 18.26
N TRP A 230 1.15 -2.48 17.22
CA TRP A 230 -0.18 -2.45 16.60
C TRP A 230 -1.18 -3.42 17.25
N VAL A 231 -0.76 -4.63 17.60
CA VAL A 231 -1.65 -5.65 18.21
C VAL A 231 -2.23 -5.16 19.53
N VAL A 232 -1.44 -4.49 20.38
CA VAL A 232 -1.89 -4.03 21.70
C VAL A 232 -3.09 -3.06 21.63
N PRO A 233 -3.05 -1.94 20.86
CA PRO A 233 -4.20 -1.05 20.72
C PRO A 233 -5.33 -1.69 19.91
N MET A 234 -5.03 -2.58 18.96
CA MET A 234 -6.04 -3.37 18.26
C MET A 234 -6.86 -4.26 19.20
N GLY A 235 -6.29 -4.72 20.31
CA GLY A 235 -7.06 -5.41 21.35
C GLY A 235 -8.14 -4.53 21.99
N ALA A 236 -7.83 -3.25 22.26
CA ALA A 236 -8.81 -2.29 22.77
C ALA A 236 -9.91 -2.00 21.73
N TRP A 237 -9.50 -1.79 20.48
CA TRP A 237 -10.38 -1.54 19.34
C TRP A 237 -11.30 -2.74 19.06
N GLY A 238 -10.75 -3.96 19.06
CA GLY A 238 -11.49 -5.20 18.85
C GLY A 238 -12.55 -5.42 19.94
N ARG A 239 -12.21 -5.23 21.21
CA ARG A 239 -13.18 -5.31 22.32
C ARG A 239 -14.30 -4.27 22.17
N ALA A 240 -13.96 -3.05 21.76
CA ALA A 240 -14.93 -1.99 21.52
C ALA A 240 -15.82 -2.26 20.30
N SER A 241 -15.29 -2.93 19.28
CA SER A 241 -16.05 -3.34 18.09
C SER A 241 -16.97 -4.52 18.37
N ILE A 242 -16.52 -5.52 19.14
CA ILE A 242 -17.34 -6.65 19.58
C ILE A 242 -18.53 -6.16 20.40
N SER A 243 -18.33 -5.21 21.31
CA SER A 243 -19.45 -4.64 22.09
C SER A 243 -20.44 -3.87 21.21
N VAL A 244 -19.98 -3.18 20.16
CA VAL A 244 -20.87 -2.55 19.18
C VAL A 244 -21.61 -3.59 18.35
N LEU A 245 -20.96 -4.69 17.95
CA LEU A 245 -21.58 -5.75 17.14
C LEU A 245 -22.69 -6.52 17.88
N ALA A 246 -22.67 -6.53 19.21
CA ALA A 246 -23.79 -7.08 20.00
C ALA A 246 -25.07 -6.25 19.85
N GLU A 247 -24.95 -4.92 19.69
CA GLU A 247 -26.08 -4.00 19.45
C GLU A 247 -25.74 -2.97 18.36
N PRO A 248 -25.71 -3.36 17.07
CA PRO A 248 -25.05 -2.55 16.06
C PRO A 248 -25.81 -1.27 15.68
N ARG A 249 -27.15 -1.29 15.71
CA ARG A 249 -28.02 -0.17 15.28
C ARG A 249 -27.59 0.35 13.89
N ASP A 250 -27.34 1.66 13.73
CA ASP A 250 -26.80 2.27 12.51
C ASP A 250 -25.27 2.43 12.51
N ARG A 251 -24.54 1.82 13.46
CA ARG A 251 -23.09 2.03 13.64
C ARG A 251 -22.22 1.29 12.63
N VAL A 252 -22.71 0.18 12.09
CA VAL A 252 -21.95 -0.66 11.16
C VAL A 252 -22.27 -0.26 9.72
N GLY A 253 -21.31 0.41 9.08
CA GLY A 253 -21.34 0.81 7.68
C GLY A 253 -19.95 0.76 7.06
N PHE A 254 -19.79 1.35 5.87
CA PHE A 254 -18.50 1.34 5.14
C PHE A 254 -17.35 1.88 6.00
N SER A 255 -17.52 3.07 6.61
CA SER A 255 -16.47 3.72 7.39
C SER A 255 -15.97 2.85 8.55
N ALA A 256 -16.88 2.37 9.41
CA ALA A 256 -16.54 1.52 10.55
C ALA A 256 -15.87 0.20 10.10
N SER A 257 -16.40 -0.45 9.07
CA SER A 257 -15.87 -1.73 8.57
C SER A 257 -14.49 -1.57 7.94
N ALA A 258 -14.30 -0.53 7.10
CA ALA A 258 -13.02 -0.22 6.47
C ALA A 258 -11.95 0.15 7.52
N VAL A 259 -12.28 1.00 8.49
CA VAL A 259 -11.39 1.37 9.60
C VAL A 259 -11.05 0.17 10.48
N GLY A 260 -12.01 -0.73 10.72
CA GLY A 260 -11.79 -1.95 11.48
C GLY A 260 -10.91 -2.98 10.77
N THR A 261 -11.00 -3.06 9.44
CA THR A 261 -10.31 -4.08 8.63
C THR A 261 -8.92 -3.64 8.18
N ALA A 262 -8.68 -2.34 7.98
CA ALA A 262 -7.41 -1.85 7.48
C ALA A 262 -6.17 -2.28 8.30
N PRO A 263 -6.17 -2.19 9.65
CA PRO A 263 -5.04 -2.66 10.45
C PRO A 263 -4.77 -4.17 10.32
N LEU A 264 -5.76 -4.99 9.96
CA LEU A 264 -5.58 -6.42 9.75
C LEU A 264 -4.72 -6.71 8.51
N TRP A 265 -4.88 -5.92 7.45
CA TRP A 265 -4.01 -6.02 6.26
C TRP A 265 -2.57 -5.64 6.57
N LEU A 266 -2.36 -4.62 7.40
CA LEU A 266 -1.02 -4.27 7.87
C LEU A 266 -0.42 -5.41 8.69
N LEU A 267 -1.15 -5.97 9.67
CA LEU A 267 -0.65 -7.10 10.46
C LEU A 267 -0.35 -8.33 9.60
N GLY A 268 -1.23 -8.67 8.64
CA GLY A 268 -0.99 -9.77 7.70
C GLY A 268 0.29 -9.56 6.89
N ALA A 269 0.52 -8.35 6.38
CA ALA A 269 1.74 -8.01 5.65
C ALA A 269 3.00 -8.08 6.54
N LEU A 270 2.92 -7.66 7.80
CA LEU A 270 4.03 -7.76 8.75
C LEU A 270 4.37 -9.21 9.07
N VAL A 271 3.36 -10.04 9.34
CA VAL A 271 3.54 -11.48 9.62
C VAL A 271 4.13 -12.18 8.40
N TYR A 272 3.64 -11.87 7.20
CA TYR A 272 4.19 -12.38 5.95
C TYR A 272 5.68 -12.03 5.82
N LEU A 273 6.06 -10.76 5.99
CA LEU A 273 7.46 -10.34 5.89
C LEU A 273 8.37 -10.99 6.94
N ILE A 274 7.88 -11.19 8.17
CA ILE A 274 8.62 -11.90 9.22
C ILE A 274 8.83 -13.36 8.81
N ALA A 275 7.77 -14.02 8.31
CA ALA A 275 7.85 -15.41 7.87
C ALA A 275 8.81 -15.57 6.68
N GLU A 276 8.74 -14.68 5.69
CA GLU A 276 9.64 -14.66 4.53
C GLU A 276 11.10 -14.48 4.94
N ALA A 277 11.38 -13.54 5.84
CA ALA A 277 12.73 -13.29 6.34
C ALA A 277 13.31 -14.50 7.10
N ILE A 278 12.47 -15.27 7.79
CA ILE A 278 12.89 -16.50 8.47
C ILE A 278 13.08 -17.64 7.45
N ALA A 279 12.15 -17.78 6.51
CA ALA A 279 12.18 -18.84 5.49
C ALA A 279 13.40 -18.72 4.57
N HIS A 280 13.83 -17.50 4.26
CA HIS A 280 15.03 -17.22 3.46
C HIS A 280 16.28 -17.03 4.33
N HIS A 281 16.32 -17.62 5.53
CA HIS A 281 17.49 -17.63 6.42
C HIS A 281 18.10 -16.25 6.73
N GLY A 282 17.30 -15.18 6.68
CA GLY A 282 17.73 -13.81 6.90
C GLY A 282 18.19 -13.06 5.64
N GLU A 283 18.12 -13.66 4.46
CA GLU A 283 18.43 -13.00 3.18
C GLU A 283 17.24 -12.16 2.71
N LEU A 284 17.38 -10.83 2.78
CA LEU A 284 16.29 -9.91 2.43
C LEU A 284 16.14 -9.72 0.92
N PHE A 285 17.23 -9.96 0.18
CA PHE A 285 17.29 -9.83 -1.28
C PHE A 285 16.19 -10.63 -1.99
N GLN A 286 15.90 -11.85 -1.52
CA GLN A 286 14.90 -12.72 -2.17
C GLN A 286 13.44 -12.35 -1.86
N ILE A 287 13.20 -11.43 -0.93
CA ILE A 287 11.86 -11.19 -0.39
C ILE A 287 11.05 -10.25 -1.30
N SER A 288 9.88 -10.70 -1.71
CA SER A 288 8.89 -9.87 -2.40
C SER A 288 8.06 -9.04 -1.41
N LEU A 289 7.99 -7.72 -1.63
CA LEU A 289 7.25 -6.82 -0.74
C LEU A 289 5.73 -6.90 -0.99
N PRO A 290 4.89 -7.03 0.06
CA PRO A 290 3.43 -7.08 -0.06
C PRO A 290 2.81 -5.69 -0.29
N THR A 291 3.39 -4.89 -1.18
CA THR A 291 3.07 -3.48 -1.41
C THR A 291 1.60 -3.27 -1.76
N THR A 292 1.01 -4.12 -2.61
CA THR A 292 -0.41 -4.04 -2.99
C THR A 292 -1.33 -4.23 -1.78
N ALA A 293 -1.04 -5.21 -0.93
CA ALA A 293 -1.81 -5.50 0.28
C ALA A 293 -1.79 -4.29 1.24
N VAL A 294 -0.63 -3.68 1.42
CA VAL A 294 -0.49 -2.54 2.33
C VAL A 294 -1.06 -1.26 1.72
N LEU A 295 -0.81 -0.96 0.45
CA LEU A 295 -1.31 0.29 -0.16
C LEU A 295 -2.83 0.29 -0.29
N ILE A 296 -3.44 -0.83 -0.70
CA ILE A 296 -4.89 -0.90 -0.93
C ILE A 296 -5.61 -1.30 0.35
N GLY A 297 -5.23 -2.44 0.94
CA GLY A 297 -5.89 -3.04 2.10
C GLY A 297 -5.71 -2.24 3.39
N PHE A 298 -4.57 -1.56 3.55
CA PHE A 298 -4.33 -0.66 4.69
C PHE A 298 -4.47 0.81 4.30
N GLY A 299 -3.58 1.38 3.47
CA GLY A 299 -3.51 2.81 3.21
C GLY A 299 -4.78 3.41 2.60
N ALA A 300 -5.21 2.91 1.44
CA ALA A 300 -6.38 3.41 0.72
C ALA A 300 -7.67 3.10 1.47
N GLN A 301 -7.84 1.87 1.95
CA GLN A 301 -8.99 1.48 2.76
C GLN A 301 -9.13 2.37 4.00
N LEU A 302 -8.05 2.60 4.73
CA LEU A 302 -8.06 3.44 5.93
C LEU A 302 -8.39 4.90 5.58
N LEU A 303 -7.72 5.47 4.58
CA LEU A 303 -7.95 6.84 4.16
C LEU A 303 -9.41 7.05 3.77
N ILE A 304 -9.95 6.24 2.87
CA ILE A 304 -11.33 6.37 2.40
C ILE A 304 -12.33 6.05 3.52
N GLY A 305 -12.03 5.07 4.38
CA GLY A 305 -12.83 4.74 5.55
C GLY A 305 -12.95 5.91 6.55
N VAL A 306 -11.81 6.51 6.91
CA VAL A 306 -11.75 7.67 7.81
C VAL A 306 -12.42 8.90 7.18
N MET A 307 -12.13 9.19 5.91
CA MET A 307 -12.72 10.34 5.19
C MET A 307 -14.24 10.22 5.04
N SER A 308 -14.77 8.99 4.95
CA SER A 308 -16.21 8.74 4.94
C SER A 308 -16.93 9.17 6.23
N HIS A 309 -16.19 9.32 7.33
CA HIS A 309 -16.70 9.85 8.60
C HIS A 309 -16.31 11.32 8.80
N LEU A 310 -15.03 11.66 8.57
CA LEU A 310 -14.52 13.00 8.85
C LEU A 310 -15.17 14.06 7.99
N LEU A 311 -15.32 13.84 6.69
CA LEU A 311 -15.79 14.88 5.78
C LEU A 311 -17.20 15.41 6.15
N PRO A 312 -18.22 14.55 6.39
CA PRO A 312 -19.51 15.04 6.88
C PRO A 312 -19.40 15.74 8.23
N SER A 313 -18.60 15.20 9.15
CA SER A 313 -18.47 15.72 10.51
C SER A 313 -17.82 17.11 10.57
N THR A 314 -16.86 17.39 9.67
CA THR A 314 -16.17 18.68 9.62
C THR A 314 -16.95 19.75 8.87
N ILE A 315 -17.75 19.39 7.86
CA ILE A 315 -18.72 20.30 7.24
C ILE A 315 -19.75 20.76 8.28
N GLY A 316 -20.14 19.87 9.21
CA GLY A 316 -21.05 20.19 10.30
C GLY A 316 -22.51 20.37 9.85
N GLY A 317 -23.23 21.29 10.50
CA GLY A 317 -24.65 21.52 10.21
C GLY A 317 -25.65 20.72 11.06
N GLY A 318 -25.20 20.26 12.23
CA GLY A 318 -26.03 19.55 13.19
C GLY A 318 -26.23 18.05 12.88
N PRO A 319 -26.78 17.27 13.82
CA PRO A 319 -26.82 15.81 13.72
C PRO A 319 -27.57 15.29 12.50
N ALA A 320 -28.66 15.96 12.09
CA ALA A 320 -29.49 15.51 10.97
C ALA A 320 -28.79 15.66 9.60
N ALA A 321 -28.08 16.79 9.39
CA ALA A 321 -27.34 17.05 8.16
C ALA A 321 -26.11 16.13 8.05
N VAL A 322 -25.33 16.00 9.14
CA VAL A 322 -24.16 15.12 9.19
C VAL A 322 -24.55 13.65 8.95
N ARG A 323 -25.65 13.19 9.55
CA ARG A 323 -26.18 11.84 9.31
C ARG A 323 -26.55 11.63 7.85
N THR A 324 -27.21 12.61 7.22
CA THR A 324 -27.58 12.54 5.81
C THR A 324 -26.36 12.45 4.89
N GLY A 325 -25.33 13.28 5.13
CA GLY A 325 -24.06 13.18 4.39
C GLY A 325 -23.36 11.84 4.60
N THR A 326 -23.32 11.35 5.84
CA THR A 326 -22.73 10.05 6.18
C THR A 326 -23.47 8.89 5.51
N TYR A 327 -24.81 8.96 5.44
CA TYR A 327 -25.63 7.96 4.77
C TYR A 327 -25.33 7.89 3.26
N GLU A 328 -25.23 9.04 2.59
CA GLU A 328 -24.88 9.07 1.16
C GLU A 328 -23.48 8.51 0.90
N LEU A 329 -22.48 8.86 1.72
CA LEU A 329 -21.14 8.23 1.66
C LEU A 329 -21.18 6.73 1.97
N GLY A 330 -22.14 6.27 2.77
CA GLY A 330 -22.36 4.88 3.13
C GLY A 330 -23.19 4.07 2.13
N ARG A 331 -23.59 4.64 0.98
CA ARG A 331 -24.39 3.93 -0.03
C ARG A 331 -23.68 2.67 -0.53
N ALA A 332 -24.39 1.55 -0.58
CA ALA A 332 -23.83 0.22 -0.87
C ALA A 332 -22.54 -0.08 -0.07
N GLY A 333 -22.47 0.42 1.18
CA GLY A 333 -21.24 0.46 1.95
C GLY A 333 -20.65 -0.92 2.26
N LEU A 334 -21.47 -1.84 2.79
CA LEU A 334 -20.96 -3.17 3.14
C LEU A 334 -20.70 -4.04 1.89
N PHE A 335 -21.40 -3.78 0.79
CA PHE A 335 -21.12 -4.38 -0.51
C PHE A 335 -19.75 -3.96 -1.02
N ARG A 336 -19.47 -2.64 -1.05
CA ARG A 336 -18.17 -2.09 -1.43
C ARG A 336 -17.04 -2.61 -0.54
N TRP A 337 -17.26 -2.66 0.78
CA TRP A 337 -16.28 -3.21 1.72
C TRP A 337 -15.97 -4.69 1.42
N THR A 338 -16.98 -5.48 1.06
CA THR A 338 -16.81 -6.89 0.68
C THR A 338 -16.02 -7.03 -0.62
N LEU A 339 -16.37 -6.26 -1.65
CA LEU A 339 -15.63 -6.26 -2.92
C LEU A 339 -14.17 -5.78 -2.76
N LEU A 340 -13.94 -4.78 -1.91
CA LEU A 340 -12.61 -4.29 -1.60
C LEU A 340 -11.72 -5.39 -1.01
N ASN A 341 -12.15 -6.02 0.09
CA ASN A 341 -11.31 -6.97 0.81
C ASN A 341 -11.27 -8.35 0.12
N GLY A 342 -12.42 -8.85 -0.32
CA GLY A 342 -12.48 -10.14 -1.02
C GLY A 342 -11.87 -10.08 -2.42
N GLY A 343 -12.10 -8.99 -3.17
CA GLY A 343 -11.43 -8.76 -4.44
C GLY A 343 -9.92 -8.60 -4.29
N LEU A 344 -9.44 -7.90 -3.26
CA LEU A 344 -8.00 -7.81 -2.98
C LEU A 344 -7.41 -9.17 -2.62
N ALA A 345 -8.08 -9.98 -1.78
CA ALA A 345 -7.61 -11.32 -1.46
C ALA A 345 -7.51 -12.22 -2.70
N ILE A 346 -8.53 -12.21 -3.57
CA ILE A 346 -8.51 -12.96 -4.83
C ILE A 346 -7.37 -12.48 -5.72
N TRP A 347 -7.20 -11.16 -5.88
CA TRP A 347 -6.11 -10.58 -6.66
C TRP A 347 -4.75 -11.09 -6.17
N LEU A 348 -4.51 -11.08 -4.86
CA LEU A 348 -3.23 -11.50 -4.29
C LEU A 348 -2.96 -13.01 -4.40
N LEU A 349 -4.02 -13.84 -4.50
CA LEU A 349 -3.92 -15.30 -4.45
C LEU A 349 -4.07 -15.99 -5.81
N THR A 350 -4.55 -15.30 -6.84
CA THR A 350 -4.81 -15.91 -8.16
C THR A 350 -3.60 -15.88 -9.08
N ASP A 351 -3.35 -17.01 -9.75
CA ASP A 351 -2.40 -17.10 -10.86
C ASP A 351 -3.05 -16.80 -12.22
N ASN A 352 -4.38 -16.91 -12.31
CA ASN A 352 -5.12 -16.57 -13.53
C ASN A 352 -5.09 -15.05 -13.80
N SER A 353 -4.55 -14.65 -14.96
CA SER A 353 -4.37 -13.25 -15.37
C SER A 353 -5.69 -12.47 -15.49
N TRP A 354 -6.73 -13.05 -16.11
CA TRP A 354 -8.03 -12.40 -16.27
C TRP A 354 -8.78 -12.25 -14.95
N LEU A 355 -8.75 -13.29 -14.12
CA LEU A 355 -9.31 -13.23 -12.77
C LEU A 355 -8.60 -12.14 -11.95
N ARG A 356 -7.28 -12.00 -12.08
CA ARG A 356 -6.50 -10.94 -11.47
C ARG A 356 -6.99 -9.55 -11.89
N VAL A 357 -7.22 -9.34 -13.18
CA VAL A 357 -7.76 -8.08 -13.71
C VAL A 357 -9.14 -7.79 -13.12
N VAL A 358 -10.08 -8.72 -13.19
CA VAL A 358 -11.44 -8.52 -12.66
C VAL A 358 -11.42 -8.26 -11.15
N ALA A 359 -10.65 -9.02 -10.38
CA ALA A 359 -10.51 -8.86 -8.94
C ALA A 359 -9.92 -7.49 -8.56
N SER A 360 -8.91 -7.03 -9.31
CA SER A 360 -8.33 -5.69 -9.15
C SER A 360 -9.34 -4.57 -9.41
N LEU A 361 -10.17 -4.71 -10.46
CA LEU A 361 -11.23 -3.75 -10.80
C LEU A 361 -12.33 -3.69 -9.74
N LEU A 362 -12.75 -4.84 -9.20
CA LEU A 362 -13.72 -4.88 -8.10
C LEU A 362 -13.18 -4.20 -6.84
N SER A 363 -11.92 -4.47 -6.51
CA SER A 363 -11.26 -3.92 -5.33
C SER A 363 -11.05 -2.41 -5.43
N ILE A 364 -10.39 -1.94 -6.49
CA ILE A 364 -10.11 -0.52 -6.74
C ILE A 364 -11.41 0.25 -7.02
N GLY A 365 -12.35 -0.34 -7.78
CA GLY A 365 -13.65 0.26 -8.08
C GLY A 365 -14.44 0.59 -6.82
N ALA A 366 -14.40 -0.28 -5.81
CA ALA A 366 -15.05 -0.03 -4.51
C ALA A 366 -14.52 1.23 -3.81
N LEU A 367 -13.23 1.54 -3.97
CA LEU A 367 -12.60 2.76 -3.45
C LEU A 367 -12.89 3.97 -4.33
N VAL A 368 -12.80 3.85 -5.66
CA VAL A 368 -12.99 4.96 -6.61
C VAL A 368 -14.41 5.54 -6.53
N VAL A 369 -15.42 4.71 -6.26
CA VAL A 369 -16.81 5.15 -6.05
C VAL A 369 -16.96 6.18 -4.93
N PHE A 370 -15.99 6.30 -4.01
CA PHE A 370 -15.96 7.38 -3.02
C PHE A 370 -16.04 8.78 -3.65
N VAL A 371 -15.39 9.01 -4.79
CA VAL A 371 -15.35 10.34 -5.42
C VAL A 371 -16.75 10.88 -5.79
N PRO A 372 -17.57 10.16 -6.59
CA PRO A 372 -18.93 10.62 -6.88
C PRO A 372 -19.82 10.65 -5.63
N LEU A 373 -19.66 9.69 -4.70
CA LEU A 373 -20.42 9.69 -3.44
C LEU A 373 -20.09 10.90 -2.56
N MET A 374 -18.84 11.34 -2.54
CA MET A 374 -18.41 12.54 -1.84
C MET A 374 -19.17 13.77 -2.32
N ARG A 375 -19.26 13.97 -3.64
CA ARG A 375 -20.04 15.08 -4.22
C ARG A 375 -21.53 14.97 -3.86
N SER A 376 -22.08 13.76 -3.94
CA SER A 376 -23.48 13.48 -3.59
C SER A 376 -23.77 13.80 -2.12
N ALA A 377 -22.89 13.37 -1.22
CA ALA A 377 -23.01 13.59 0.22
C ALA A 377 -22.95 15.07 0.58
N VAL A 378 -22.00 15.83 0.01
CA VAL A 378 -21.93 17.29 0.20
C VAL A 378 -23.22 17.96 -0.27
N LYS A 379 -23.75 17.57 -1.45
CA LYS A 379 -25.00 18.12 -1.98
C LYS A 379 -26.20 17.79 -1.07
N ALA A 380 -26.29 16.56 -0.59
CA ALA A 380 -27.38 16.12 0.28
C ALA A 380 -27.34 16.81 1.65
N GLN A 381 -26.16 16.88 2.27
CA GLN A 381 -25.94 17.54 3.55
C GLN A 381 -26.25 19.04 3.47
N ARG A 382 -25.79 19.73 2.41
CA ARG A 382 -26.17 21.13 2.16
C ARG A 382 -27.67 21.28 1.87
N GLY A 383 -28.30 20.31 1.22
CA GLY A 383 -29.74 20.30 0.99
C GLY A 383 -30.54 20.34 2.29
N VAL A 384 -30.15 19.54 3.28
CA VAL A 384 -30.76 19.54 4.62
C VAL A 384 -30.52 20.87 5.34
N LEU A 385 -29.29 21.39 5.30
CA LEU A 385 -28.95 22.69 5.91
C LEU A 385 -29.79 23.84 5.34
N MET A 386 -30.04 23.79 4.04
CA MET A 386 -30.81 24.81 3.32
C MET A 386 -32.32 24.52 3.32
N LYS A 387 -32.79 23.53 4.09
CA LYS A 387 -34.20 23.07 4.15
C LYS A 387 -34.79 22.73 2.77
N LYS A 388 -33.94 22.30 1.82
CA LYS A 388 -34.34 21.86 0.46
C LYS A 388 -34.51 20.35 0.35
N ARG A 389 -34.21 19.61 1.43
CA ARG A 389 -34.28 18.15 1.51
C ARG A 389 -34.56 17.76 2.94
N ASP A 390 -35.41 16.74 3.11
CA ASP A 390 -35.65 16.17 4.42
C ASP A 390 -34.46 15.32 4.90
N PRO A 391 -34.11 15.39 6.20
CA PRO A 391 -33.06 14.57 6.76
C PRO A 391 -33.35 13.08 6.59
N VAL A 392 -32.31 12.29 6.33
CA VAL A 392 -32.43 10.84 6.33
C VAL A 392 -32.69 10.34 7.75
N GLU A 393 -33.63 9.42 7.90
CA GLU A 393 -33.90 8.75 9.18
C GLU A 393 -32.77 7.78 9.57
N PRO A 394 -32.48 7.61 10.86
CA PRO A 394 -31.51 6.63 11.32
C PRO A 394 -31.92 5.21 10.92
N LEU A 395 -30.95 4.40 10.50
CA LEU A 395 -31.21 2.98 10.29
C LEU A 395 -31.40 2.29 11.65
N THR A 396 -32.32 1.32 11.71
CA THR A 396 -32.51 0.50 12.91
C THR A 396 -31.52 -0.65 12.97
N THR A 397 -31.10 -1.17 11.81
CA THR A 397 -30.13 -2.26 11.69
C THR A 397 -29.13 -2.04 10.54
N PRO A 398 -27.95 -2.67 10.60
CA PRO A 398 -27.03 -2.68 9.46
C PRO A 398 -27.60 -3.46 8.29
N ARG A 399 -27.19 -3.10 7.07
CA ARG A 399 -27.61 -3.76 5.83
C ARG A 399 -26.71 -4.96 5.49
N TYR A 400 -26.72 -5.99 6.33
CA TYR A 400 -25.87 -7.18 6.16
C TYR A 400 -26.12 -7.94 4.85
N ASN A 401 -27.31 -7.84 4.27
CA ASN A 401 -27.62 -8.38 2.94
C ASN A 401 -26.67 -7.86 1.84
N GLN A 402 -26.06 -6.69 2.02
CA GLN A 402 -25.04 -6.17 1.11
C GLN A 402 -23.73 -6.98 1.16
N VAL A 403 -23.38 -7.56 2.31
CA VAL A 403 -22.24 -8.48 2.43
C VAL A 403 -22.54 -9.75 1.65
N THR A 404 -23.72 -10.34 1.86
CA THR A 404 -24.17 -11.52 1.10
C THR A 404 -24.14 -11.29 -0.40
N ALA A 405 -24.63 -10.14 -0.87
CA ALA A 405 -24.56 -9.76 -2.28
C ALA A 405 -23.11 -9.63 -2.78
N GLY A 406 -22.21 -9.06 -1.97
CA GLY A 406 -20.79 -8.93 -2.31
C GLY A 406 -20.12 -10.30 -2.44
N ILE A 407 -20.36 -11.20 -1.47
CA ILE A 407 -19.86 -12.58 -1.50
C ILE A 407 -20.39 -13.32 -2.72
N ALA A 408 -21.69 -13.19 -3.03
CA ALA A 408 -22.29 -13.83 -4.21
C ALA A 408 -21.63 -13.37 -5.53
N VAL A 409 -21.32 -12.07 -5.67
CA VAL A 409 -20.59 -11.55 -6.84
C VAL A 409 -19.18 -12.14 -6.91
N LEU A 410 -18.45 -12.17 -5.80
CA LEU A 410 -17.09 -12.73 -5.76
C LEU A 410 -17.09 -14.24 -6.07
N ALA A 411 -18.04 -14.99 -5.51
CA ALA A 411 -18.19 -16.42 -5.77
C ALA A 411 -18.55 -16.70 -7.24
N LEU A 412 -19.44 -15.90 -7.83
CA LEU A 412 -19.77 -16.00 -9.25
C LEU A 412 -18.54 -15.74 -10.14
N VAL A 413 -17.77 -14.71 -9.82
CA VAL A 413 -16.52 -14.40 -10.54
C VAL A 413 -15.54 -15.56 -10.43
N LEU A 414 -15.28 -16.06 -9.20
CA LEU A 414 -14.40 -17.23 -9.01
C LEU A 414 -14.88 -18.44 -9.81
N ALA A 415 -16.16 -18.77 -9.76
CA ALA A 415 -16.72 -19.90 -10.49
C ALA A 415 -16.58 -19.74 -12.01
N ALA A 416 -16.79 -18.52 -12.54
CA ALA A 416 -16.65 -18.24 -13.97
C ALA A 416 -15.22 -18.41 -14.50
N PHE A 417 -14.21 -18.28 -13.64
CA PHE A 417 -12.79 -18.45 -13.99
C PHE A 417 -12.20 -19.81 -13.55
N GLY A 418 -13.03 -20.77 -13.11
CA GLY A 418 -12.58 -22.11 -12.71
C GLY A 418 -11.96 -22.19 -11.31
N GLY A 419 -12.17 -21.18 -10.46
CA GLY A 419 -11.62 -21.09 -9.11
C GLY A 419 -10.32 -20.28 -9.05
N LEU A 420 -9.61 -20.39 -7.92
CA LEU A 420 -8.35 -19.67 -7.69
C LEU A 420 -7.16 -20.25 -8.48
N GLY A 421 -7.32 -21.43 -9.11
CA GLY A 421 -6.27 -22.05 -9.90
C GLY A 421 -5.23 -22.85 -9.11
N THR A 422 -5.51 -23.26 -7.86
CA THR A 422 -4.59 -24.11 -7.07
C THR A 422 -4.56 -25.58 -7.53
N THR A 423 -4.97 -25.89 -8.75
CA THR A 423 -4.96 -27.24 -9.29
C THR A 423 -3.66 -27.50 -10.02
N GLY A 424 -2.77 -28.29 -9.40
CA GLY A 424 -1.82 -29.12 -10.14
C GLY A 424 -0.35 -28.81 -9.91
N GLY A 425 0.13 -28.97 -8.68
CA GLY A 425 1.40 -29.68 -8.53
C GLY A 425 1.20 -31.08 -9.10
N GLY A 426 1.33 -31.23 -10.42
CA GLY A 426 1.51 -32.54 -11.01
C GLY A 426 2.78 -33.09 -10.37
N GLU A 427 2.68 -34.27 -9.75
CA GLU A 427 3.86 -35.07 -9.43
C GLU A 427 4.72 -35.11 -10.69
N VAL A 428 5.84 -34.39 -10.67
CA VAL A 428 6.84 -34.46 -11.73
C VAL A 428 7.40 -35.86 -11.62
N ALA A 429 7.02 -36.73 -12.55
CA ALA A 429 7.64 -38.04 -12.68
C ALA A 429 9.17 -37.83 -12.78
N PRO A 430 9.98 -38.64 -12.08
CA PRO A 430 11.42 -38.44 -12.04
C PRO A 430 11.97 -38.52 -13.47
N VAL A 431 12.63 -37.44 -13.89
CA VAL A 431 13.20 -37.30 -15.23
C VAL A 431 14.46 -38.16 -15.30
N THR A 432 14.52 -39.08 -16.26
CA THR A 432 15.73 -39.82 -16.62
C THR A 432 16.73 -38.91 -17.35
N ASP A 433 18.02 -39.07 -17.09
CA ASP A 433 19.15 -38.20 -17.54
C ASP A 433 19.22 -37.90 -19.06
N GLY A 434 18.46 -38.62 -19.89
CA GLY A 434 18.34 -38.39 -21.35
C GLY A 434 17.23 -37.42 -21.79
N ASP A 435 16.34 -37.01 -20.88
CA ASP A 435 15.13 -36.22 -21.17
C ASP A 435 15.28 -34.73 -20.81
N VAL A 436 16.45 -34.30 -20.35
CA VAL A 436 16.72 -32.90 -19.99
C VAL A 436 17.24 -32.12 -21.21
N HIS A 437 16.70 -30.93 -21.42
CA HIS A 437 17.18 -29.94 -22.37
C HIS A 437 17.67 -28.73 -21.57
N ALA A 438 18.99 -28.59 -21.42
CA ALA A 438 19.60 -27.52 -20.63
C ALA A 438 19.92 -26.31 -21.51
N VAL A 439 19.55 -25.12 -21.05
CA VAL A 439 19.76 -23.85 -21.75
C VAL A 439 20.33 -22.82 -20.79
N THR A 440 21.37 -22.11 -21.23
CA THR A 440 21.88 -20.93 -20.51
C THR A 440 21.26 -19.68 -21.13
N ILE A 441 20.77 -18.78 -20.27
CA ILE A 441 20.15 -17.52 -20.64
C ILE A 441 20.94 -16.40 -19.98
N ASP A 442 21.49 -15.51 -20.79
CA ASP A 442 22.11 -14.29 -20.31
C ASP A 442 21.04 -13.21 -20.11
N ALA A 443 20.96 -12.66 -18.90
CA ALA A 443 20.21 -11.44 -18.63
C ALA A 443 21.18 -10.25 -18.68
N GLY A 444 21.01 -9.37 -19.66
CA GLY A 444 21.86 -8.19 -19.81
C GLY A 444 21.30 -7.19 -20.82
N ASN A 445 21.59 -5.91 -20.62
CA ASN A 445 21.09 -4.81 -21.45
C ASN A 445 19.55 -4.82 -21.60
N MET A 446 18.84 -5.15 -20.53
CA MET A 446 17.36 -5.24 -20.51
C MET A 446 16.75 -6.24 -21.51
N VAL A 447 17.48 -7.28 -21.90
CA VAL A 447 17.00 -8.36 -22.77
C VAL A 447 17.46 -9.72 -22.22
N PHE A 448 16.68 -10.78 -22.49
CA PHE A 448 17.14 -12.16 -22.31
C PHE A 448 17.74 -12.68 -23.61
N ALA A 449 18.92 -13.29 -23.53
CA ALA A 449 19.58 -13.91 -24.67
C ALA A 449 19.87 -15.40 -24.39
N PRO A 450 19.29 -16.35 -25.14
CA PRO A 450 18.31 -16.16 -26.22
C PRO A 450 16.92 -15.74 -25.70
N ASP A 451 16.18 -15.02 -26.53
CA ASP A 451 14.77 -14.61 -26.30
C ASP A 451 13.76 -15.65 -26.80
N VAL A 452 14.21 -16.65 -27.57
CA VAL A 452 13.42 -17.81 -28.00
C VAL A 452 14.18 -19.11 -27.70
N ILE A 453 13.51 -20.04 -27.03
CA ILE A 453 14.05 -21.34 -26.63
C ILE A 453 13.23 -22.45 -27.28
N GLU A 454 13.84 -23.22 -28.18
CA GLU A 454 13.21 -24.37 -28.81
C GLU A 454 13.50 -25.65 -28.01
N VAL A 455 12.47 -26.22 -27.38
CA VAL A 455 12.59 -27.44 -26.57
C VAL A 455 11.97 -28.61 -27.31
N PRO A 456 12.70 -29.70 -27.61
CA PRO A 456 12.13 -30.88 -28.25
C PRO A 456 10.93 -31.42 -27.47
N ALA A 457 9.85 -31.80 -28.17
CA ALA A 457 8.61 -32.26 -27.56
C ALA A 457 8.85 -33.37 -26.52
N GLY A 458 8.31 -33.17 -25.32
CA GLY A 458 8.38 -34.14 -24.22
C GLY A 458 9.65 -34.08 -23.38
N LYS A 459 10.63 -33.22 -23.71
CA LYS A 459 11.80 -32.99 -22.86
C LYS A 459 11.50 -32.00 -21.72
N SER A 460 12.19 -32.22 -20.61
CA SER A 460 12.22 -31.33 -19.46
C SER A 460 13.23 -30.21 -19.68
N LEU A 461 12.78 -28.97 -19.60
CA LEU A 461 13.65 -27.79 -19.71
C LEU A 461 14.35 -27.53 -18.38
N GLU A 462 15.67 -27.40 -18.42
CA GLU A 462 16.51 -26.87 -17.35
C GLU A 462 17.13 -25.56 -17.82
N VAL A 463 17.10 -24.54 -16.97
CA VAL A 463 17.54 -23.20 -17.32
C VAL A 463 18.57 -22.72 -16.33
N THR A 464 19.72 -22.29 -16.84
CA THR A 464 20.70 -21.52 -16.08
C THR A 464 20.59 -20.06 -16.48
N LEU A 465 20.13 -19.21 -15.56
CA LEU A 465 20.10 -17.77 -15.74
C LEU A 465 21.42 -17.18 -15.26
N VAL A 466 22.16 -16.53 -16.15
CA VAL A 466 23.39 -15.79 -15.83
C VAL A 466 23.08 -14.31 -15.87
N ASN A 467 23.29 -13.61 -14.76
CA ASN A 467 23.13 -12.17 -14.73
C ASN A 467 24.43 -11.49 -15.15
N THR A 468 24.47 -11.02 -16.41
CA THR A 468 25.64 -10.33 -16.99
C THR A 468 25.56 -8.81 -16.86
N ASP A 469 24.49 -8.29 -16.25
CA ASP A 469 24.23 -6.87 -16.06
C ASP A 469 24.80 -6.34 -14.73
N ASP A 470 24.76 -5.02 -14.52
CA ASP A 470 25.06 -4.39 -13.24
C ASP A 470 23.82 -4.22 -12.32
N MET A 471 22.65 -4.62 -12.84
CA MET A 471 21.36 -4.65 -12.16
C MET A 471 20.95 -6.07 -11.76
N VAL A 472 19.98 -6.17 -10.86
CA VAL A 472 19.38 -7.44 -10.44
C VAL A 472 18.34 -7.89 -11.46
N HIS A 473 18.34 -9.17 -11.80
CA HIS A 473 17.35 -9.78 -12.68
C HIS A 473 16.77 -11.06 -12.08
N ASP A 474 15.59 -11.45 -12.52
CA ASP A 474 15.01 -12.77 -12.26
C ASP A 474 14.35 -13.30 -13.53
N LEU A 475 14.00 -14.59 -13.53
CA LEU A 475 13.24 -15.20 -14.62
C LEU A 475 12.12 -16.04 -14.05
N LYS A 476 10.89 -15.75 -14.48
CA LYS A 476 9.68 -16.49 -14.14
C LYS A 476 8.99 -17.00 -15.40
N PHE A 477 8.58 -18.26 -15.37
CA PHE A 477 7.83 -18.93 -16.42
C PHE A 477 6.32 -18.97 -16.12
N ALA A 478 5.50 -19.07 -17.16
CA ALA A 478 4.04 -19.10 -17.02
C ALA A 478 3.51 -20.29 -16.19
N ASN A 479 4.26 -21.39 -16.13
CA ASN A 479 3.93 -22.56 -15.29
C ASN A 479 4.28 -22.38 -13.80
N GLY A 480 4.89 -21.25 -13.42
CA GLY A 480 5.24 -20.91 -12.04
C GLY A 480 6.69 -21.18 -11.66
N ALA A 481 7.48 -21.88 -12.48
CA ALA A 481 8.92 -22.03 -12.24
C ALA A 481 9.60 -20.66 -12.27
N GLN A 482 10.51 -20.41 -11.32
CA GLN A 482 11.20 -19.12 -11.23
C GLN A 482 12.58 -19.25 -10.57
N THR A 483 13.52 -18.39 -10.96
CA THR A 483 14.90 -18.37 -10.43
C THR A 483 15.02 -17.72 -9.06
N GLY A 484 14.04 -16.89 -8.68
CA GLY A 484 14.28 -15.87 -7.66
C GLY A 484 15.21 -14.78 -8.19
N ARG A 485 15.56 -13.82 -7.34
CA ARG A 485 16.46 -12.73 -7.73
C ARG A 485 17.88 -13.23 -7.89
N VAL A 486 18.54 -12.82 -8.97
CA VAL A 486 19.93 -13.14 -9.30
C VAL A 486 20.72 -11.83 -9.31
N ALA A 487 21.74 -11.74 -8.46
CA ALA A 487 22.56 -10.54 -8.32
C ALA A 487 23.51 -10.37 -9.53
N PRO A 488 24.03 -9.15 -9.79
CA PRO A 488 25.04 -8.92 -10.82
C PRO A 488 26.22 -9.89 -10.74
N GLY A 489 26.50 -10.59 -11.86
CA GLY A 489 27.59 -11.55 -11.97
C GLY A 489 27.34 -12.93 -11.35
N GLU A 490 26.15 -13.17 -10.77
CA GLU A 490 25.75 -14.47 -10.25
C GLU A 490 24.96 -15.28 -11.30
N GLU A 491 24.87 -16.59 -11.10
CA GLU A 491 24.06 -17.49 -11.92
C GLU A 491 23.20 -18.43 -11.05
N VAL A 492 22.04 -18.82 -11.56
CA VAL A 492 21.12 -19.75 -10.90
C VAL A 492 20.55 -20.74 -11.91
N THR A 493 20.60 -22.03 -11.59
CA THR A 493 19.99 -23.10 -12.37
C THR A 493 18.68 -23.55 -11.75
N ILE A 494 17.61 -23.63 -12.56
CA ILE A 494 16.30 -24.16 -12.17
C ILE A 494 15.79 -25.20 -13.17
N THR A 495 15.02 -26.16 -12.66
CA THR A 495 14.23 -27.05 -13.51
C THR A 495 12.88 -26.42 -13.79
N VAL A 496 12.61 -26.09 -15.06
CA VAL A 496 11.31 -25.56 -15.52
C VAL A 496 10.28 -26.68 -15.66
N GLY A 497 10.75 -27.87 -16.02
CA GLY A 497 9.93 -29.08 -16.16
C GLY A 497 9.60 -29.41 -17.63
N PRO A 498 8.78 -30.44 -17.87
CA PRO A 498 8.43 -30.91 -19.21
C PRO A 498 7.67 -29.85 -20.01
N ILE A 499 8.12 -29.62 -21.26
CA ILE A 499 7.51 -28.65 -22.17
C ILE A 499 6.60 -29.38 -23.17
N THR A 500 5.29 -29.08 -23.10
CA THR A 500 4.26 -29.68 -23.96
C THR A 500 3.51 -28.66 -24.80
N ALA A 501 3.72 -27.37 -24.56
CA ALA A 501 3.09 -26.25 -25.26
C ALA A 501 3.99 -25.01 -25.16
N GLU A 502 3.72 -24.02 -26.01
CA GLU A 502 4.39 -22.73 -25.95
C GLU A 502 4.17 -22.04 -24.59
N MET A 503 5.21 -21.38 -24.07
CA MET A 503 5.20 -20.78 -22.75
C MET A 503 6.06 -19.50 -22.71
N GLU A 504 5.51 -18.43 -22.13
CA GLU A 504 6.25 -17.20 -21.86
C GLU A 504 7.15 -17.33 -20.62
N GLY A 505 8.31 -16.68 -20.68
CA GLY A 505 9.16 -16.33 -19.55
C GLY A 505 9.36 -14.81 -19.46
N TRP A 506 9.48 -14.25 -18.26
CA TRP A 506 9.71 -12.80 -18.09
C TRP A 506 10.44 -12.45 -16.79
N CYS A 507 11.07 -11.27 -16.78
CA CYS A 507 11.64 -10.65 -15.59
C CYS A 507 10.51 -9.98 -14.77
N THR A 508 10.40 -10.32 -13.49
CA THR A 508 9.40 -9.80 -12.56
C THR A 508 9.84 -8.52 -11.85
N ILE A 509 11.13 -8.16 -11.95
CA ILE A 509 11.65 -6.88 -11.47
C ILE A 509 10.86 -5.73 -12.11
N ALA A 510 10.48 -4.76 -11.27
CA ALA A 510 9.57 -3.70 -11.69
C ALA A 510 10.16 -2.88 -12.84
N GLY A 511 9.42 -2.75 -13.94
CA GLY A 511 9.85 -2.03 -15.15
C GLY A 511 10.47 -2.94 -16.21
N HIS A 512 11.11 -4.05 -15.82
CA HIS A 512 11.99 -4.81 -16.71
C HIS A 512 11.26 -5.49 -17.88
N ARG A 513 10.16 -6.22 -17.61
CA ARG A 513 9.34 -6.81 -18.69
C ARG A 513 8.82 -5.76 -19.69
N ALA A 514 8.44 -4.57 -19.21
CA ALA A 514 7.92 -3.52 -20.08
C ALA A 514 9.00 -2.92 -21.01
N GLN A 515 10.28 -3.10 -20.66
CA GLN A 515 11.44 -2.70 -21.45
C GLN A 515 11.94 -3.81 -22.39
N GLY A 516 11.27 -4.98 -22.41
CA GLY A 516 11.60 -6.09 -23.32
C GLY A 516 12.26 -7.30 -22.68
N MET A 517 12.31 -7.38 -21.34
CA MET A 517 12.79 -8.60 -20.65
C MET A 517 11.71 -9.68 -20.57
N ASP A 518 11.35 -10.22 -21.73
CA ASP A 518 10.58 -11.46 -21.88
C ASP A 518 11.25 -12.41 -22.88
N LEU A 519 10.82 -13.66 -22.85
CA LEU A 519 11.27 -14.71 -23.75
C LEU A 519 10.13 -15.70 -24.02
N MET A 520 10.27 -16.47 -25.09
CA MET A 520 9.34 -17.52 -25.49
C MET A 520 10.01 -18.89 -25.49
N VAL A 521 9.41 -19.84 -24.80
CA VAL A 521 9.71 -21.26 -24.92
C VAL A 521 8.73 -21.86 -25.93
N VAL A 522 9.24 -22.48 -26.98
CA VAL A 522 8.43 -23.15 -27.99
C VAL A 522 8.70 -24.65 -27.95
N ALA A 523 7.62 -25.44 -28.03
CA ALA A 523 7.73 -26.89 -28.15
C ALA A 523 8.10 -27.23 -29.59
N GLY A 524 9.34 -27.66 -29.81
CA GLY A 524 9.81 -28.16 -31.09
C GLY A 524 9.05 -29.43 -31.50
N SER A 525 8.72 -29.52 -32.80
CA SER A 525 7.97 -30.62 -33.40
C SER A 525 8.66 -31.97 -33.32
#